data_AF-A0A165LJZ3-F1
#
_entry.id   AF-A0A165LJZ3-F1
#
_cell.length_a   1.000
_cell.length_b   1.000
_cell.length_c   1.000
_cell.angle_alpha   90.00
_cell.angle_beta   90.00
_cell.angle_gamma   90.00
#
_symmetry.space_group_name_H-M   'P 1'
#
loop_
_entity.id
_entity.type
_entity.pdbx_description
1 polymer ?
#
loop_
_entity_poly.entity_id
_entity_poly.type
_entity_poly.pdbx_seq_one_letter_code
_entity_poly.pdbx_strand_id
1 'polypeptide(L)'
;MPDGRSIEGRLQTVLDRVARAVDDCGNSLNKYRNTGGLVKFFKSGDWEDKFTGHAKRFDGLKQDLRDAIAIRSARTVENVSRKLDAIYDMISTKTNQEAELAVAVDSRGGIAACVSNSATIRELMERTDDAKKGAGTVAQVLHDVRASLSELLDENRMAYTVLLEARKNEITDAIRGSEERLRDALEVRAYMRVKDSKWSMNVGTSEFIAAVFDYFSEQYARAKAVLSQESHLPVQDRPAQTLADLVVWHLITAPDPADLRRPSQICQTKPSPV
;
A
#
# COMPACT_ATOMS: atom_id res chain seq x y z
N MET A 1 0.02 -24.46 18.20
CA MET A 1 0.28 -23.14 17.58
C MET A 1 -0.66 -23.00 16.40
N PRO A 2 -1.59 -22.03 16.35
CA PRO A 2 -2.55 -21.96 15.25
C PRO A 2 -2.05 -21.03 14.15
N ASP A 3 -1.69 -21.67 13.03
CA ASP A 3 -1.70 -21.26 11.62
C ASP A 3 -1.53 -19.78 11.26
N GLY A 4 -0.36 -19.48 10.68
CA GLY A 4 0.04 -18.19 10.10
C GLY A 4 -0.70 -17.77 8.83
N ARG A 5 -2.03 -17.97 8.75
CA ARG A 5 -2.85 -17.23 7.78
C ARG A 5 -2.90 -15.79 8.25
N SER A 6 -2.41 -14.86 7.42
CA SER A 6 -2.32 -13.45 7.80
C SER A 6 -3.68 -12.97 8.33
N ILE A 7 -3.65 -12.11 9.36
CA ILE A 7 -4.86 -11.49 9.94
C ILE A 7 -5.67 -10.75 8.87
N GLU A 8 -5.02 -10.28 7.81
CA GLU A 8 -5.63 -9.71 6.62
C GLU A 8 -6.50 -10.74 5.88
N GLY A 9 -6.05 -11.99 5.78
CA GLY A 9 -6.83 -13.11 5.28
C GLY A 9 -8.05 -13.46 6.13
N ARG A 10 -8.05 -13.19 7.45
CA ARG A 10 -9.22 -13.48 8.31
C ARG A 10 -10.39 -12.53 8.01
N LEU A 11 -10.15 -11.24 7.86
CA LEU A 11 -11.20 -10.28 7.49
C LEU A 11 -11.73 -10.59 6.09
N GLN A 12 -10.84 -10.85 5.13
CA GLN A 12 -11.23 -11.23 3.77
C GLN A 12 -12.10 -12.50 3.76
N THR A 13 -11.69 -13.53 4.53
CA THR A 13 -12.47 -14.78 4.66
C THR A 13 -13.87 -14.52 5.22
N VAL A 14 -14.02 -13.62 6.20
CA VAL A 14 -15.34 -13.28 6.74
C VAL A 14 -16.18 -12.53 5.71
N LEU A 15 -15.60 -11.58 4.98
CA LEU A 15 -16.29 -10.85 3.90
C LEU A 15 -16.78 -11.79 2.79
N ASP A 16 -15.95 -12.76 2.37
CA ASP A 16 -16.34 -13.77 1.38
C ASP A 16 -17.51 -14.64 1.88
N ARG A 17 -17.50 -15.00 3.17
CA ARG A 17 -18.62 -15.74 3.80
C ARG A 17 -19.90 -14.91 3.87
N VAL A 18 -19.79 -13.60 4.09
CA VAL A 18 -20.92 -12.66 4.03
C VAL A 18 -21.49 -12.60 2.62
N ALA A 19 -20.64 -12.40 1.61
CA ALA A 19 -21.06 -12.34 0.21
C ALA A 19 -21.84 -13.61 -0.20
N ARG A 20 -21.33 -14.79 0.14
CA ARG A 20 -22.02 -16.07 -0.11
C ARG A 20 -23.35 -16.18 0.63
N ALA A 21 -23.43 -15.73 1.89
CA ALA A 21 -24.67 -15.77 2.65
C ALA A 21 -25.74 -14.83 2.07
N VAL A 22 -25.34 -13.66 1.55
CA VAL A 22 -26.23 -12.73 0.83
C VAL A 22 -26.76 -13.38 -0.44
N ASP A 23 -25.90 -14.03 -1.22
CA ASP A 23 -26.30 -14.71 -2.46
C ASP A 23 -27.24 -15.89 -2.18
N ASP A 24 -26.92 -16.73 -1.20
CA ASP A 24 -27.77 -17.85 -0.76
C ASP A 24 -29.16 -17.37 -0.30
N CYS A 25 -29.21 -16.26 0.44
CA CYS A 25 -30.45 -15.64 0.89
C CYS A 25 -31.24 -15.03 -0.27
N GLY A 26 -30.56 -14.33 -1.19
CA GLY A 26 -31.13 -13.74 -2.38
C GLY A 26 -31.77 -14.79 -3.29
N ASN A 27 -31.08 -15.91 -3.52
CA ASN A 27 -31.61 -17.05 -4.27
C ASN A 27 -32.87 -17.65 -3.59
N SER A 28 -32.82 -17.81 -2.27
CA SER A 28 -33.97 -18.30 -1.49
C SER A 28 -35.18 -17.37 -1.59
N LEU A 29 -34.95 -16.05 -1.52
CA LEU A 29 -35.98 -15.02 -1.64
C LEU A 29 -36.57 -14.97 -3.06
N ASN A 30 -35.73 -15.03 -4.09
CA ASN A 30 -36.17 -15.06 -5.48
C ASN A 30 -37.02 -16.31 -5.76
N LYS A 31 -36.58 -17.48 -5.28
CA LYS A 31 -37.36 -18.72 -5.41
C LYS A 31 -38.68 -18.63 -4.68
N TYR A 32 -38.69 -18.11 -3.44
CA TYR A 32 -39.92 -17.89 -2.70
C TYR A 32 -40.86 -16.97 -3.49
N ARG A 33 -40.40 -15.79 -3.94
CA ARG A 33 -41.22 -14.81 -4.68
C ARG A 33 -41.89 -15.43 -5.90
N ASN A 34 -41.15 -16.19 -6.70
CA ASN A 34 -41.63 -16.79 -7.96
C ASN A 34 -42.43 -18.09 -7.77
N THR A 35 -42.59 -18.59 -6.54
CA THR A 35 -43.39 -19.79 -6.24
C THR A 35 -44.87 -19.44 -6.12
N GLY A 36 -45.75 -20.28 -6.69
CA GLY A 36 -47.20 -20.11 -6.62
C GLY A 36 -47.76 -20.19 -5.20
N GLY A 37 -48.88 -19.50 -4.94
CA GLY A 37 -49.44 -19.34 -3.59
C GLY A 37 -49.75 -20.65 -2.86
N LEU A 38 -50.34 -21.64 -3.53
CA LEU A 38 -50.62 -22.95 -2.92
C LEU A 38 -49.35 -23.69 -2.51
N VAL A 39 -48.30 -23.65 -3.34
CA VAL A 39 -47.01 -24.29 -3.01
C VAL A 39 -46.33 -23.58 -1.85
N LYS A 40 -46.43 -22.23 -1.76
CA LYS A 40 -45.97 -21.48 -0.58
C LYS A 40 -46.70 -21.89 0.68
N PHE A 41 -48.02 -22.06 0.61
CA PHE A 41 -48.84 -22.46 1.75
C PHE A 41 -48.47 -23.85 2.27
N PHE A 42 -48.38 -24.84 1.37
CA PHE A 42 -48.00 -26.21 1.76
C PHE A 42 -46.56 -26.33 2.27
N LYS A 43 -45.67 -25.43 1.83
CA LYS A 43 -44.25 -25.40 2.26
C LYS A 43 -43.93 -24.27 3.23
N SER A 44 -44.93 -23.71 3.91
CA SER A 44 -44.74 -22.53 4.76
C SER A 44 -43.72 -22.76 5.86
N GLY A 45 -43.76 -23.93 6.52
CA GLY A 45 -42.77 -24.34 7.52
C GLY A 45 -41.34 -24.43 6.96
N ASP A 46 -41.16 -25.07 5.79
CA ASP A 46 -39.85 -25.16 5.13
C ASP A 46 -39.26 -23.77 4.83
N TRP A 47 -40.11 -22.82 4.42
CA TRP A 47 -39.71 -21.44 4.14
C TRP A 47 -39.35 -20.68 5.41
N GLU A 48 -40.14 -20.83 6.47
CA GLU A 48 -39.88 -20.24 7.79
C GLU A 48 -38.53 -20.73 8.34
N ASP A 49 -38.27 -22.03 8.30
CA ASP A 49 -37.00 -22.62 8.72
C ASP A 49 -35.84 -22.09 7.88
N LYS A 50 -36.03 -21.96 6.57
CA LYS A 50 -34.99 -21.46 5.66
C LYS A 50 -34.62 -20.00 5.95
N PHE A 51 -35.62 -19.12 6.12
CA PHE A 51 -35.37 -17.70 6.41
C PHE A 51 -34.84 -17.50 7.83
N THR A 52 -35.32 -18.27 8.81
CA THR A 52 -34.76 -18.28 10.17
C THR A 52 -33.31 -18.72 10.16
N GLY A 53 -32.96 -19.73 9.34
CA GLY A 53 -31.58 -20.15 9.11
C GLY A 53 -30.69 -19.04 8.55
N HIS A 54 -31.18 -18.31 7.54
CA HIS A 54 -30.47 -17.14 7.00
C HIS A 54 -30.26 -16.04 8.04
N ALA A 55 -31.29 -15.71 8.83
CA ALA A 55 -31.20 -14.71 9.89
C ALA A 55 -30.13 -15.08 10.94
N LYS A 56 -30.16 -16.32 11.44
CA LYS A 56 -29.14 -16.83 12.38
C LYS A 56 -27.73 -16.79 11.79
N ARG A 57 -27.59 -17.14 10.50
CA ARG A 57 -26.31 -17.10 9.79
C ARG A 57 -25.77 -15.67 9.68
N PHE A 58 -26.62 -14.69 9.38
CA PHE A 58 -26.21 -13.29 9.34
C PHE A 58 -25.79 -12.75 10.71
N ASP A 59 -26.48 -13.12 11.79
CA ASP A 59 -26.08 -12.69 13.13
C ASP A 59 -24.72 -13.27 13.55
N GLY A 60 -24.44 -14.54 13.21
CA GLY A 60 -23.12 -15.12 13.38
C GLY A 60 -22.04 -14.39 12.58
N LEU A 61 -22.32 -14.06 11.31
CA LEU A 61 -21.37 -13.34 10.45
C LEU A 61 -21.12 -11.89 10.91
N LYS A 62 -22.12 -11.21 11.47
CA LYS A 62 -21.94 -9.89 12.09
C LYS A 62 -20.96 -9.96 13.26
N GLN A 63 -21.05 -11.01 14.07
CA GLN A 63 -20.13 -11.22 15.19
C GLN A 63 -18.71 -11.52 14.68
N ASP A 64 -18.56 -12.46 13.75
CA ASP A 64 -17.28 -12.79 13.12
C ASP A 64 -16.61 -11.54 12.51
N LEU A 65 -17.40 -10.65 11.89
CA LEU A 65 -16.92 -9.41 11.28
C LEU A 65 -16.44 -8.41 12.33
N ARG A 66 -17.19 -8.23 13.43
CA ARG A 66 -16.78 -7.36 14.54
C ARG A 66 -15.46 -7.83 15.14
N ASP A 67 -15.33 -9.13 15.37
CA ASP A 67 -14.11 -9.73 15.93
C ASP A 67 -12.92 -9.56 15.00
N ALA A 68 -13.10 -9.78 13.69
CA ALA A 68 -12.04 -9.59 12.70
C ALA A 68 -11.57 -8.13 12.62
N ILE A 69 -12.50 -7.16 12.68
CA ILE A 69 -12.17 -5.73 12.69
C ILE A 69 -11.43 -5.35 13.98
N ALA A 70 -11.90 -5.81 15.14
CA ALA A 70 -11.25 -5.52 16.43
C ALA A 70 -9.79 -5.98 16.45
N ILE A 71 -9.52 -7.20 15.95
CA ILE A 71 -8.15 -7.74 15.85
C ILE A 71 -7.29 -6.90 14.89
N ARG A 72 -7.83 -6.49 13.73
CA ARG A 72 -7.09 -5.67 12.77
C ARG A 72 -6.73 -4.30 13.37
N SER A 73 -7.68 -3.65 14.04
CA SER A 73 -7.48 -2.36 14.70
C SER A 73 -6.42 -2.45 15.81
N ALA A 74 -6.49 -3.47 16.66
CA ALA A 74 -5.48 -3.71 17.70
C ALA A 74 -4.06 -3.84 17.11
N ARG A 75 -3.92 -4.58 16.00
CA ARG A 75 -2.63 -4.73 15.32
C ARG A 75 -2.13 -3.42 14.69
N THR A 76 -3.00 -2.60 14.13
CA THR A 76 -2.62 -1.28 13.62
C THR A 76 -2.08 -0.41 14.75
N VAL A 77 -2.73 -0.42 15.91
CA VAL A 77 -2.26 0.29 17.11
C VAL A 77 -0.88 -0.23 17.54
N GLU A 78 -0.69 -1.55 17.64
CA GLU A 78 0.62 -2.12 17.97
C GLU A 78 1.72 -1.71 16.96
N ASN A 79 1.40 -1.67 15.68
CA ASN A 79 2.36 -1.27 14.65
C ASN A 79 2.74 0.21 14.77
N VAL A 80 1.76 1.07 15.10
CA VAL A 80 2.02 2.48 15.42
C VAL A 80 2.89 2.59 16.67
N SER A 81 2.57 1.87 17.75
CA SER A 81 3.39 1.84 18.96
C SER A 81 4.83 1.41 18.67
N ARG A 82 5.06 0.32 17.94
CA ARG A 82 6.43 -0.11 17.59
C ARG A 82 7.20 0.93 16.77
N LYS A 83 6.53 1.65 15.88
CA LYS A 83 7.16 2.74 15.12
C LYS A 83 7.50 3.92 16.03
N LEU A 84 6.64 4.25 16.99
CA LEU A 84 6.91 5.27 18.00
C LEU A 84 8.09 4.85 18.89
N ASP A 85 8.14 3.59 19.32
CA ASP A 85 9.26 3.04 20.09
C ASP A 85 10.56 3.11 19.28
N ALA A 86 10.54 2.75 17.99
CA ALA A 86 11.71 2.86 17.13
C ALA A 86 12.18 4.32 16.94
N ILE A 87 11.24 5.27 16.84
CA ILE A 87 11.56 6.71 16.81
C ILE A 87 12.17 7.14 18.15
N TYR A 88 11.61 6.68 19.27
CA TYR A 88 12.12 6.98 20.60
C TYR A 88 13.54 6.42 20.79
N ASP A 89 13.78 5.18 20.38
CA ASP A 89 15.10 4.55 20.42
C ASP A 89 16.09 5.30 19.52
N MET A 90 15.68 5.70 18.32
CA MET A 90 16.52 6.50 17.42
C MET A 90 16.89 7.85 18.03
N ILE A 91 15.97 8.51 18.74
CA ILE A 91 16.23 9.80 19.41
C ILE A 91 17.07 9.61 20.68
N SER A 92 16.86 8.52 21.41
CA SER A 92 17.50 8.28 22.71
C SER A 92 18.89 7.66 22.58
N THR A 93 19.16 6.96 21.48
CA THR A 93 20.47 6.35 21.23
C THR A 93 21.41 7.41 20.70
N LYS A 94 22.32 7.89 21.56
CA LYS A 94 23.43 8.75 21.11
C LYS A 94 24.20 8.04 20.00
N THR A 95 24.33 8.68 18.85
CA THR A 95 25.13 8.11 17.77
C THR A 95 26.61 8.08 18.17
N ASN A 96 27.39 7.13 17.64
CA ASN A 96 28.84 7.10 17.90
C ASN A 96 29.51 8.43 17.51
N GLN A 97 28.98 9.09 16.47
CA GLN A 97 29.42 10.42 16.06
C GLN A 97 29.15 11.50 17.13
N GLU A 98 27.97 11.50 17.76
CA GLU A 98 27.67 12.41 18.88
C GLU A 98 28.55 12.15 20.10
N ALA A 99 28.88 10.88 20.38
CA ALA A 99 29.79 10.53 21.46
C ALA A 99 31.23 11.01 21.18
N GLU A 100 31.72 10.81 19.96
CA GLU A 100 33.04 11.29 19.53
C GLU A 100 33.12 12.82 19.52
N LEU A 101 32.06 13.50 19.08
CA LEU A 101 31.93 14.95 19.12
C LEU A 101 31.91 15.47 20.56
N ALA A 102 31.20 14.80 21.47
CA ALA A 102 31.18 15.19 22.88
C ALA A 102 32.59 15.18 23.48
N VAL A 103 33.39 14.12 23.21
CA VAL A 103 34.79 14.04 23.65
C VAL A 103 35.65 15.13 23.00
N ALA A 104 35.47 15.39 21.70
CA ALA A 104 36.19 16.43 20.98
C ALA A 104 35.86 17.85 21.49
N VAL A 105 34.62 18.10 21.90
CA VAL A 105 34.18 19.38 22.49
C VAL A 105 34.70 19.53 23.92
N ASP A 106 34.65 18.48 24.72
CA ASP A 106 35.15 18.50 26.11
C ASP A 106 36.66 18.78 26.16
N SER A 107 37.44 18.12 25.30
CA SER A 107 38.89 18.37 25.17
C SER A 107 39.25 19.79 24.73
N ARG A 108 38.30 20.56 24.18
CA ARG A 108 38.49 21.95 23.70
C ARG A 108 37.97 23.00 24.69
N GLY A 109 37.64 22.60 25.91
CA GLY A 109 37.15 23.50 26.96
C GLY A 109 35.62 23.65 26.98
N GLY A 110 34.89 22.75 26.33
CA GLY A 110 33.44 22.67 26.36
C GLY A 110 32.74 23.50 25.28
N ILE A 111 31.40 23.36 25.23
CA ILE A 111 30.55 23.93 24.17
C ILE A 111 30.74 25.44 24.04
N ALA A 112 30.77 26.17 25.15
CA ALA A 112 30.90 27.63 25.15
C ALA A 112 32.21 28.12 24.49
N ALA A 113 33.33 27.44 24.73
CA ALA A 113 34.62 27.78 24.14
C ALA A 113 34.65 27.51 22.62
N CYS A 114 34.01 26.42 22.18
CA CYS A 114 33.90 26.10 20.75
C CYS A 114 33.03 27.13 19.99
N VAL A 115 31.92 27.58 20.59
CA VAL A 115 31.00 28.56 19.97
C VAL A 115 31.61 29.95 19.82
N SER A 116 32.56 30.31 20.69
CA SER A 116 33.32 31.57 20.58
C SER A 116 34.44 31.51 19.54
N ASN A 117 34.88 30.32 19.09
CA ASN A 117 35.99 30.18 18.16
C ASN A 117 35.55 29.53 16.82
N SER A 118 35.35 30.36 15.81
CA SER A 118 34.90 29.94 14.47
C SER A 118 35.85 28.96 13.75
N ALA A 119 37.14 28.92 14.11
CA ALA A 119 38.08 27.93 13.58
C ALA A 119 37.81 26.52 14.13
N THR A 120 37.41 26.42 15.40
CA THR A 120 37.09 25.11 16.02
C THR A 120 35.81 24.51 15.48
N ILE A 121 34.80 25.32 15.16
CA ILE A 121 33.56 24.85 14.52
C ILE A 121 33.82 24.33 13.11
N ARG A 122 34.68 25.00 12.34
CA ARG A 122 35.06 24.52 11.00
C ARG A 122 35.68 23.13 11.05
N GLU A 123 36.60 22.89 11.99
CA GLU A 123 37.24 21.59 12.16
C GLU A 123 36.27 20.49 12.64
N LEU A 124 35.29 20.86 13.48
CA LEU A 124 34.23 19.94 13.89
C LEU A 124 33.31 19.59 12.70
N MET A 125 32.93 20.57 11.87
CA MET A 125 32.12 20.34 10.65
C MET A 125 32.81 19.42 9.63
N GLU A 126 34.14 19.49 9.53
CA GLU A 126 34.93 18.59 8.67
C GLU A 126 34.93 17.15 9.19
N ARG A 127 34.77 16.94 10.51
CA ARG A 127 34.68 15.61 11.13
C ARG A 127 33.29 14.99 11.04
N THR A 128 32.22 15.79 11.04
CA THR A 128 30.84 15.28 10.99
C THR A 128 30.28 15.05 9.58
N ASP A 129 31.08 15.29 8.53
CA ASP A 129 30.60 15.30 7.13
C ASP A 129 29.45 16.30 6.89
N ASP A 130 29.26 17.28 7.77
CA ASP A 130 28.20 18.30 7.68
C ASP A 130 28.35 19.15 6.41
N ALA A 131 29.60 19.33 5.95
CA ALA A 131 29.92 19.95 4.67
C ALA A 131 29.37 19.18 3.45
N LYS A 132 29.20 17.85 3.54
CA LYS A 132 28.63 17.01 2.48
C LYS A 132 27.11 16.94 2.54
N LYS A 133 26.52 17.10 3.73
CA LYS A 133 25.07 17.09 3.95
C LYS A 133 24.39 18.44 3.68
N GLY A 134 25.16 19.46 3.28
CA GLY A 134 24.63 20.78 2.97
C GLY A 134 24.22 21.57 4.21
N ALA A 135 24.87 21.36 5.36
CA ALA A 135 24.57 21.98 6.65
C ALA A 135 24.81 23.52 6.72
N GLY A 136 24.91 24.18 5.56
CA GLY A 136 25.13 25.62 5.47
C GLY A 136 26.59 26.03 5.69
N THR A 137 26.83 27.35 5.62
CA THR A 137 28.13 27.93 5.88
C THR A 137 28.43 27.95 7.38
N VAL A 138 29.69 28.12 7.78
CA VAL A 138 30.08 28.28 9.21
C VAL A 138 29.28 29.38 9.92
N ALA A 139 28.86 30.42 9.18
CA ALA A 139 28.01 31.49 9.72
C ALA A 139 26.59 31.00 10.04
N GLN A 140 26.02 30.11 9.21
CA GLN A 140 24.72 29.49 9.44
C GLN A 140 24.75 28.57 10.67
N VAL A 141 25.77 27.72 10.77
CA VAL A 141 25.94 26.84 11.94
C VAL A 141 26.13 27.66 13.22
N LEU A 142 26.87 28.76 13.17
CA LEU A 142 27.02 29.67 14.31
C LEU A 142 25.74 30.39 14.70
N HIS A 143 24.92 30.75 13.71
CA HIS A 143 23.58 31.29 13.95
C HIS A 143 22.73 30.24 14.67
N ASP A 144 22.69 29.02 14.15
CA ASP A 144 21.82 27.96 14.67
C ASP A 144 22.25 27.51 16.07
N VAL A 145 23.56 27.45 16.35
CA VAL A 145 24.04 27.10 17.69
C VAL A 145 23.77 28.22 18.72
N ARG A 146 23.59 29.47 18.29
CA ARG A 146 23.28 30.61 19.17
C ARG A 146 21.78 30.83 19.33
N ALA A 147 20.99 30.47 18.32
CA ALA A 147 19.54 30.53 18.38
C ALA A 147 19.00 29.51 19.39
N SER A 148 17.84 29.81 19.95
CA SER A 148 17.17 28.83 20.82
C SER A 148 16.57 27.70 19.97
N LEU A 149 16.49 26.48 20.52
CA LEU A 149 15.86 25.37 19.81
C LEU A 149 14.42 25.69 19.37
N SER A 150 13.67 26.44 20.19
CA SER A 150 12.30 26.85 19.84
C SER A 150 12.25 27.72 18.59
N GLU A 151 13.20 28.64 18.45
CA GLU A 151 13.31 29.56 17.32
C GLU A 151 13.65 28.80 16.02
N LEU A 152 14.62 27.88 16.08
CA LEU A 152 14.96 27.02 14.94
C LEU A 152 13.81 26.12 14.51
N LEU A 153 13.04 25.59 15.47
CA LEU A 153 11.87 24.78 15.15
C LEU A 153 10.75 25.60 14.51
N ASP A 154 10.57 26.86 14.93
CA ASP A 154 9.59 27.75 14.32
C ASP A 154 10.01 28.24 12.93
N GLU A 155 11.30 28.49 12.68
CA GLU A 155 11.82 28.75 11.33
C GLU A 155 11.60 27.55 10.41
N ASN A 156 11.87 26.33 10.89
CA ASN A 156 11.67 25.10 10.13
C ASN A 156 10.17 24.80 9.89
N ARG A 157 9.27 25.22 10.79
CA ARG A 157 7.83 24.92 10.74
C ARG A 157 7.22 25.21 9.37
N MET A 158 7.60 26.32 8.73
CA MET A 158 7.09 26.67 7.40
C MET A 158 7.56 25.70 6.33
N ALA A 159 8.86 25.38 6.29
CA ALA A 159 9.42 24.42 5.35
C ALA A 159 8.82 23.01 5.54
N TYR A 160 8.69 22.58 6.79
CA TYR A 160 8.04 21.32 7.13
C TYR A 160 6.58 21.29 6.70
N THR A 161 5.82 22.37 6.93
CA THR A 161 4.40 22.45 6.54
C THR A 161 4.23 22.32 5.02
N VAL A 162 5.09 22.98 4.23
CA VAL A 162 5.08 22.87 2.76
C VAL A 162 5.37 21.44 2.33
N LEU A 163 6.40 20.80 2.91
CA LEU A 163 6.73 19.41 2.59
C LEU A 163 5.59 18.45 2.97
N LEU A 164 4.97 18.68 4.12
CA LEU A 164 3.86 17.86 4.62
C LEU A 164 2.64 17.98 3.68
N GLU A 165 2.28 19.19 3.27
CA GLU A 165 1.18 19.41 2.32
C GLU A 165 1.51 18.81 0.94
N ALA A 166 2.76 18.90 0.48
CA ALA A 166 3.17 18.23 -0.76
C ALA A 166 2.98 16.71 -0.69
N ARG A 167 3.43 16.07 0.39
CA ARG A 167 3.25 14.61 0.60
C ARG A 167 1.78 14.22 0.75
N LYS A 168 0.98 15.05 1.42
CA LYS A 168 -0.47 14.84 1.55
C LYS A 168 -1.18 14.96 0.19
N ASN A 169 -0.78 15.92 -0.64
CA ASN A 169 -1.30 16.07 -2.00
C ASN A 169 -0.91 14.88 -2.87
N GLU A 170 0.33 14.40 -2.81
CA GLU A 170 0.77 13.18 -3.51
C GLU A 170 -0.12 11.97 -3.18
N ILE A 171 -0.44 11.77 -1.88
CA ILE A 171 -1.33 10.70 -1.45
C ILE A 171 -2.75 10.92 -1.98
N THR A 172 -3.25 12.15 -1.88
CA THR A 172 -4.61 12.50 -2.34
C THR A 172 -4.77 12.30 -3.84
N ASP A 173 -3.77 12.70 -4.62
CA ASP A 173 -3.75 12.55 -6.08
C ASP A 173 -3.59 11.08 -6.47
N ALA A 174 -2.80 10.30 -5.74
CA ALA A 174 -2.71 8.86 -5.95
C ALA A 174 -4.06 8.16 -5.71
N ILE A 175 -4.80 8.57 -4.67
CA ILE A 175 -6.15 8.07 -4.39
C ILE A 175 -7.10 8.48 -5.51
N ARG A 176 -7.17 9.77 -5.87
CA ARG A 176 -8.06 10.27 -6.92
C ARG A 176 -7.77 9.61 -8.27
N GLY A 177 -6.50 9.47 -8.64
CA GLY A 177 -6.10 8.76 -9.85
C GLY A 177 -6.44 7.26 -9.82
N SER A 178 -6.54 6.65 -8.64
CA SER A 178 -7.08 5.28 -8.53
C SER A 178 -8.61 5.25 -8.71
N GLU A 179 -9.32 6.23 -8.17
CA GLU A 179 -10.78 6.36 -8.31
C GLU A 179 -11.19 6.63 -9.76
N GLU A 180 -10.50 7.53 -10.46
CA GLU A 180 -10.74 7.84 -11.87
C GLU A 180 -10.48 6.62 -12.75
N ARG A 181 -9.39 5.89 -12.52
CA ARG A 181 -9.13 4.63 -13.24
C ARG A 181 -10.22 3.57 -13.00
N LEU A 182 -10.72 3.45 -11.76
CA LEU A 182 -11.83 2.57 -11.45
C LEU A 182 -13.12 3.03 -12.15
N ARG A 183 -13.40 4.34 -12.14
CA ARG A 183 -14.54 4.92 -12.84
C ARG A 183 -14.45 4.68 -14.34
N ASP A 184 -13.31 4.95 -14.97
CA ASP A 184 -13.10 4.71 -16.40
C ASP A 184 -13.20 3.22 -16.75
N ALA A 185 -12.64 2.34 -15.93
CA ALA A 185 -12.79 0.90 -16.12
C ALA A 185 -14.26 0.44 -16.04
N LEU A 186 -15.07 1.12 -15.22
CA LEU A 186 -16.51 0.84 -15.07
C LEU A 186 -17.36 1.52 -16.16
N GLU A 187 -17.06 2.75 -16.54
CA GLU A 187 -17.78 3.54 -17.56
C GLU A 187 -17.47 3.11 -18.99
N VAL A 188 -16.20 2.74 -19.28
CA VAL A 188 -15.77 2.23 -20.59
C VAL A 188 -16.21 0.79 -20.73
N ARG A 189 -17.53 0.54 -20.73
CA ARG A 189 -18.21 -0.69 -21.16
C ARG A 189 -17.35 -1.96 -21.06
N ALA A 190 -16.69 -2.22 -19.93
CA ALA A 190 -15.82 -3.38 -19.80
C ALA A 190 -16.66 -4.65 -19.88
N TYR A 191 -17.92 -4.56 -19.46
CA TYR A 191 -18.98 -5.55 -19.67
C TYR A 191 -19.31 -5.81 -21.16
N MET A 192 -18.99 -4.90 -22.09
CA MET A 192 -19.12 -5.15 -23.54
C MET A 192 -17.87 -5.75 -24.18
N ARG A 193 -16.71 -5.74 -23.50
CA ARG A 193 -15.50 -6.43 -23.96
C ARG A 193 -15.53 -7.94 -23.66
N VAL A 194 -16.38 -8.37 -22.74
CA VAL A 194 -16.72 -9.78 -22.55
C VAL A 194 -17.68 -10.20 -23.67
N LYS A 195 -17.13 -10.45 -24.85
CA LYS A 195 -17.86 -11.07 -25.97
C LYS A 195 -17.45 -12.53 -26.05
N ASP A 196 -17.80 -13.30 -25.02
CA ASP A 196 -17.72 -14.75 -25.10
C ASP A 196 -19.06 -15.28 -25.61
N SER A 197 -19.06 -15.82 -26.83
CA SER A 197 -20.27 -16.36 -27.49
C SER A 197 -20.86 -17.58 -26.77
N LYS A 198 -20.18 -18.10 -25.74
CA LYS A 198 -20.67 -19.17 -24.85
C LYS A 198 -21.14 -18.68 -23.48
N TRP A 199 -20.96 -17.41 -23.12
CA TRP A 199 -21.40 -16.90 -21.82
C TRP A 199 -22.85 -16.44 -21.90
N SER A 200 -23.75 -17.40 -21.73
CA SER A 200 -25.17 -17.17 -21.57
C SER A 200 -25.45 -16.48 -20.22
N MET A 201 -25.48 -15.15 -20.25
CA MET A 201 -26.22 -14.27 -19.34
C MET A 201 -25.69 -14.13 -17.90
N ASN A 202 -25.20 -12.91 -17.61
CA ASN A 202 -25.07 -12.26 -16.30
C ASN A 202 -24.07 -12.88 -15.32
N VAL A 203 -22.85 -12.31 -15.28
CA VAL A 203 -21.96 -12.44 -14.12
C VAL A 203 -22.52 -11.60 -12.98
N GLY A 204 -22.56 -12.16 -11.77
CA GLY A 204 -23.00 -11.43 -10.59
C GLY A 204 -22.10 -10.22 -10.37
N THR A 205 -22.68 -9.07 -10.04
CA THR A 205 -21.91 -7.83 -9.80
C THR A 205 -20.78 -8.04 -8.78
N SER A 206 -20.98 -8.94 -7.81
CA SER A 206 -19.97 -9.35 -6.83
C SER A 206 -18.75 -10.04 -7.46
N GLU A 207 -18.97 -10.95 -8.41
CA GLU A 207 -17.91 -11.72 -9.08
C GLU A 207 -17.10 -10.84 -10.02
N PHE A 208 -17.77 -9.90 -10.69
CA PHE A 208 -17.11 -8.88 -11.49
C PHE A 208 -16.27 -7.94 -10.61
N ILE A 209 -16.82 -7.44 -9.49
CA ILE A 209 -16.09 -6.56 -8.56
C ILE A 209 -14.89 -7.31 -7.97
N ALA A 210 -15.03 -8.59 -7.60
CA ALA A 210 -13.93 -9.40 -7.08
C ALA A 210 -12.81 -9.57 -8.11
N ALA A 211 -13.14 -9.90 -9.37
CA ALA A 211 -12.15 -10.04 -10.42
C ALA A 211 -11.40 -8.72 -10.73
N VAL A 212 -12.13 -7.59 -10.69
CA VAL A 212 -11.52 -6.26 -10.84
C VAL A 212 -10.60 -5.96 -9.65
N PHE A 213 -11.04 -6.23 -8.43
CA PHE A 213 -10.25 -6.02 -7.22
C PHE A 213 -8.97 -6.87 -7.21
N ASP A 214 -9.08 -8.15 -7.59
CA ASP A 214 -7.94 -9.06 -7.68
C ASP A 214 -6.93 -8.60 -8.73
N TYR A 215 -7.41 -8.18 -9.92
CA TYR A 215 -6.55 -7.66 -11.00
C TYR A 215 -5.74 -6.44 -10.55
N PHE A 216 -6.39 -5.45 -9.92
CA PHE A 216 -5.69 -4.24 -9.47
C PHE A 216 -4.78 -4.50 -8.27
N SER A 217 -5.16 -5.41 -7.37
CA SER A 217 -4.31 -5.84 -6.25
C SER A 217 -3.03 -6.52 -6.74
N GLU A 218 -3.14 -7.37 -7.77
CA GLU A 218 -2.00 -8.04 -8.37
C GLU A 218 -1.06 -7.06 -9.10
N GLN A 219 -1.62 -6.10 -9.85
CA GLN A 219 -0.83 -5.05 -10.50
C GLN A 219 -0.10 -4.15 -9.51
N TYR A 220 -0.75 -3.79 -8.40
CA TYR A 220 -0.11 -3.01 -7.34
C TYR A 220 1.04 -3.79 -6.68
N ALA A 221 0.85 -5.09 -6.41
CA ALA A 221 1.89 -5.94 -5.86
C ALA A 221 3.10 -6.05 -6.79
N ARG A 222 2.87 -6.17 -8.10
CA ARG A 222 3.94 -6.19 -9.12
C ARG A 222 4.69 -4.86 -9.19
N ALA A 223 4.00 -3.74 -9.26
CA ALA A 223 4.63 -2.41 -9.28
C ALA A 223 5.47 -2.16 -8.02
N LYS A 224 4.97 -2.58 -6.85
CA LYS A 224 5.69 -2.50 -5.57
C LYS A 224 6.95 -3.37 -5.55
N ALA A 225 6.90 -4.57 -6.14
CA ALA A 225 8.06 -5.46 -6.24
C ALA A 225 9.18 -4.85 -7.10
N VAL A 226 8.82 -4.24 -8.24
CA VAL A 226 9.77 -3.56 -9.14
C VAL A 226 10.42 -2.35 -8.44
N LEU A 227 9.62 -1.53 -7.74
CA LEU A 227 10.14 -0.40 -6.95
C LEU A 227 11.08 -0.82 -5.83
N SER A 228 10.83 -1.99 -5.23
CA SER A 228 11.72 -2.55 -4.20
C SER A 228 13.05 -3.03 -4.79
N GLN A 229 13.07 -3.44 -6.06
CA GLN A 229 14.25 -3.97 -6.75
C GLN A 229 15.16 -2.86 -7.32
N GLU A 230 14.60 -1.70 -7.69
CA GLU A 230 15.38 -0.52 -8.15
C GLU A 230 16.12 0.23 -7.05
N SER A 231 15.85 -0.06 -5.77
CA SER A 231 16.56 0.53 -4.63
C SER A 231 18.00 0.02 -4.44
N HIS A 232 18.44 -0.94 -5.28
CA HIS A 232 19.75 -1.60 -5.18
C HIS A 232 20.78 -1.21 -6.26
N LEU A 233 20.54 -0.17 -7.07
CA LEU A 233 21.50 0.33 -8.08
C LEU A 233 22.17 1.66 -7.67
N PRO A 234 23.47 1.87 -7.99
CA PRO A 234 24.20 3.06 -7.58
C PRO A 234 23.76 4.33 -8.32
N VAL A 235 23.78 5.44 -7.59
CA VAL A 235 23.09 6.73 -7.82
C VAL A 235 23.76 7.64 -8.88
N GLN A 236 24.37 7.11 -9.94
CA GLN A 236 24.94 7.96 -10.99
C GLN A 236 24.16 7.85 -12.30
N ASP A 237 23.61 9.01 -12.69
CA ASP A 237 22.81 9.32 -13.88
C ASP A 237 21.36 8.80 -13.91
N ARG A 238 20.47 9.50 -13.20
CA ARG A 238 19.05 9.59 -13.62
C ARG A 238 18.70 11.05 -13.93
N PRO A 239 18.24 11.39 -15.15
CA PRO A 239 17.51 12.63 -15.37
C PRO A 239 16.21 12.57 -14.56
N ALA A 240 15.70 13.74 -14.15
CA ALA A 240 14.46 13.88 -13.40
C ALA A 240 13.26 13.29 -14.19
N GLN A 241 13.03 12.00 -14.02
CA GLN A 241 11.79 11.33 -14.39
C GLN A 241 11.02 11.08 -13.10
N THR A 242 9.84 11.65 -13.02
CA THR A 242 8.94 11.52 -11.88
C THR A 242 8.54 10.05 -11.71
N LEU A 243 8.26 9.62 -10.47
CA LEU A 243 7.79 8.25 -10.15
C LEU A 243 6.55 7.84 -10.98
N ALA A 244 5.74 8.83 -11.41
CA ALA A 244 4.65 8.63 -12.33
C ALA A 244 5.13 8.17 -13.72
N ASP A 245 6.22 8.71 -14.25
CA ASP A 245 6.73 8.41 -15.59
C ASP A 245 7.34 7.01 -15.70
N LEU A 246 7.98 6.52 -14.64
CA LEU A 246 8.54 5.16 -14.57
C LEU A 246 7.44 4.09 -14.54
N VAL A 247 6.36 4.36 -13.81
CA VAL A 247 5.17 3.50 -13.75
C VAL A 247 4.41 3.55 -15.07
N VAL A 248 4.26 4.72 -15.68
CA VAL A 248 3.64 4.94 -17.00
C VAL A 248 4.42 4.24 -18.12
N TRP A 249 5.76 4.35 -18.15
CA TRP A 249 6.59 3.73 -19.18
C TRP A 249 6.52 2.18 -19.13
N HIS A 250 6.59 1.58 -17.94
CA HIS A 250 6.47 0.12 -17.78
C HIS A 250 5.05 -0.43 -18.03
N LEU A 251 4.00 0.37 -17.78
CA LEU A 251 2.61 0.01 -18.11
C LEU A 251 2.31 0.14 -19.62
N ILE A 252 3.02 1.02 -20.34
CA ILE A 252 2.83 1.25 -21.79
C ILE A 252 3.69 0.31 -22.65
N THR A 253 4.87 -0.11 -22.19
CA THR A 253 5.81 -0.94 -22.99
C THR A 253 5.65 -2.46 -22.81
N ALA A 254 4.61 -2.93 -22.11
CA ALA A 254 4.29 -4.35 -22.11
C ALA A 254 4.05 -4.82 -23.57
N PRO A 255 4.74 -5.87 -24.05
CA PRO A 255 4.63 -6.30 -25.43
C PRO A 255 3.21 -6.77 -25.74
N ASP A 256 2.70 -6.34 -26.90
CA ASP A 256 1.40 -6.74 -27.43
C ASP A 256 1.31 -8.29 -27.49
N PRO A 257 0.26 -8.93 -26.92
CA PRO A 257 0.08 -10.38 -27.00
C PRO A 257 -0.05 -10.92 -28.44
N ALA A 258 -0.11 -10.05 -29.46
CA ALA A 258 -0.05 -10.45 -30.87
C ALA A 258 1.33 -10.96 -31.33
N ASP A 259 2.43 -10.61 -30.64
CA ASP A 259 3.80 -10.96 -31.10
C ASP A 259 4.29 -12.36 -30.66
N LEU A 260 3.47 -13.09 -29.89
CA LEU A 260 3.75 -14.48 -29.48
C LEU A 260 3.25 -15.54 -30.48
N ARG A 261 2.86 -15.16 -31.70
CA ARG A 261 2.54 -16.11 -32.80
C ARG A 261 3.55 -16.04 -33.94
N ARG A 262 4.81 -16.40 -33.68
CA ARG A 262 5.66 -17.00 -34.72
C ARG A 262 5.93 -18.46 -34.37
N PRO A 263 5.34 -19.43 -35.10
CA PRO A 263 5.75 -20.81 -34.95
C PRO A 263 7.16 -20.99 -35.50
N SER A 264 8.07 -21.41 -34.63
CA SER A 264 9.41 -21.88 -34.97
C SER A 264 9.29 -23.09 -35.91
N GLN A 265 9.64 -22.91 -37.19
CA GLN A 265 9.93 -24.05 -38.06
C GLN A 265 11.28 -24.64 -37.63
N ILE A 266 11.24 -25.69 -36.81
CA ILE A 266 12.39 -26.56 -36.55
C ILE A 266 12.06 -27.94 -37.15
N CYS A 267 12.80 -28.24 -38.21
CA CYS A 267 13.21 -29.55 -38.73
C CYS A 267 12.46 -30.79 -38.24
N GLN A 268 11.68 -31.41 -39.14
CA GLN A 268 11.46 -32.85 -39.12
C GLN A 268 12.31 -33.50 -40.21
N THR A 269 13.37 -34.18 -39.79
CA THR A 269 14.11 -35.16 -40.58
C THR A 269 13.26 -36.42 -40.76
N LYS A 270 13.19 -36.88 -42.02
CA LYS A 270 12.61 -38.17 -42.46
C LYS A 270 13.17 -39.38 -41.69
N PRO A 271 12.43 -40.51 -41.73
CA PRO A 271 13.06 -41.78 -42.07
C PRO A 271 12.44 -42.40 -43.34
N SER A 272 13.31 -42.97 -44.20
CA SER A 272 12.97 -43.74 -45.40
C SER A 272 12.30 -45.07 -45.06
N PRO A 273 11.48 -45.63 -45.97
CA PRO A 273 11.30 -47.07 -46.07
C PRO A 273 12.15 -47.67 -47.20
N VAL A 274 12.56 -48.92 -46.97
CA VAL A 274 13.07 -49.90 -47.95
C VAL A 274 11.93 -50.34 -48.86
#